data_AF-A0A453HNQ4-F1
#
_entry.id   AF-A0A453HNQ4-F1
#
_cell.length_a   1.000
_cell.length_b   1.000
_cell.length_c   1.000
_cell.angle_alpha   90.00
_cell.angle_beta   90.00
_cell.angle_gamma   90.00
#
_symmetry.space_group_name_H-M   'P 1'
#
loop_
_entity.id
_entity.type
_entity.pdbx_description
1 polymer ?
#
loop_
_entity_poly.entity_id
_entity_poly.type
_entity_poly.pdbx_seq_one_letter_code
_entity_poly.pdbx_strand_id
1 'polypeptide(L)'
;PHQMRPIKRVAFEGIVTRRRFYGCPVQENGVNCGVVEWVDGPWPPVLQRCLSKLLEMFHEQNCGRVLDKEKFEKELAKLKCEHERELAKLKMENDKLCIEYTKLVDDVSKMFDWQDGRVDKMVYQKQVKEKELEKKELEEKAMLEV
;
A
#
# COMPACT_ATOMS: atom_id res chain seq x y z
N PRO A 1 -25.85 6.89 47.50
CA PRO A 1 -26.36 7.80 46.45
C PRO A 1 -25.54 9.10 46.39
N HIS A 2 -24.96 9.42 45.24
CA HIS A 2 -24.27 10.70 45.03
C HIS A 2 -25.32 11.81 45.20
N GLN A 3 -25.14 12.71 46.18
CA GLN A 3 -26.11 13.76 46.56
C GLN A 3 -26.18 14.89 45.50
N MET A 4 -26.40 14.49 44.26
CA MET A 4 -26.41 15.33 43.07
C MET A 4 -27.82 15.35 42.50
N ARG A 5 -28.19 16.42 41.81
CA ARG A 5 -29.47 16.51 41.12
C ARG A 5 -29.57 15.39 40.05
N PRO A 6 -30.62 14.56 40.05
CA PRO A 6 -30.82 13.54 39.03
C PRO A 6 -31.03 14.14 37.63
N ILE A 7 -30.59 13.43 36.60
CA ILE A 7 -30.77 13.83 35.19
C ILE A 7 -31.81 12.92 34.55
N LYS A 8 -32.71 13.52 33.75
CA LYS A 8 -33.69 12.80 32.94
C LYS A 8 -33.00 12.13 31.74
N ARG A 9 -33.22 10.84 31.56
CA ARG A 9 -32.66 9.99 30.50
C ARG A 9 -33.76 9.14 29.86
N VAL A 10 -33.41 8.51 28.74
CA VAL A 10 -34.26 7.55 28.02
C VAL A 10 -33.50 6.23 27.94
N ALA A 11 -34.18 5.12 28.19
CA ALA A 11 -33.58 3.80 28.06
C ALA A 11 -33.59 3.34 26.60
N PHE A 12 -32.50 2.70 26.17
CA PHE A 12 -32.30 2.31 24.77
C PHE A 12 -32.38 0.80 24.53
N GLU A 13 -32.35 -0.02 25.59
CA GLU A 13 -32.24 -1.47 25.48
C GLU A 13 -33.36 -2.22 26.20
N GLY A 14 -33.64 -3.43 25.72
CA GLY A 14 -34.59 -4.37 26.30
C GLY A 14 -36.05 -3.91 26.27
N ILE A 15 -36.86 -4.48 27.16
CA ILE A 15 -38.29 -4.18 27.31
C ILE A 15 -38.57 -2.77 27.85
N VAL A 16 -37.53 -2.00 28.20
CA VAL A 16 -37.67 -0.63 28.70
C VAL A 16 -37.31 0.41 27.64
N THR A 17 -36.95 -0.03 26.44
CA THR A 17 -36.64 0.84 25.31
C THR A 17 -37.66 1.98 25.17
N ARG A 18 -37.15 3.20 24.99
CA ARG A 18 -37.87 4.49 24.93
C ARG A 18 -38.54 4.97 26.22
N ARG A 19 -38.50 4.25 27.34
CA ARG A 19 -39.02 4.75 28.63
C ARG A 19 -38.06 5.74 29.26
N ARG A 20 -38.63 6.74 29.94
CA ARG A 20 -37.90 7.82 30.61
C ARG A 20 -37.64 7.50 32.07
N PHE A 21 -36.47 7.86 32.56
CA PHE A 21 -36.10 7.71 33.96
C PHE A 21 -35.20 8.86 34.43
N TYR A 22 -35.19 9.12 35.73
CA TYR A 22 -34.18 9.92 36.39
C TYR A 22 -33.05 9.01 36.86
N GLY A 23 -31.81 9.37 36.51
CA GLY A 23 -30.62 8.64 36.91
C GLY A 23 -29.57 9.57 37.51
N CYS A 24 -28.63 8.97 38.24
CA CYS A 24 -27.47 9.69 38.75
C CYS A 24 -26.66 10.31 37.59
N PRO A 25 -26.17 11.56 37.73
CA PRO A 25 -25.30 12.18 36.74
C PRO A 25 -23.91 11.51 36.67
N VAL A 26 -23.45 10.91 37.76
CA VAL A 26 -22.12 10.30 37.88
C VAL A 26 -22.03 9.03 37.05
N GLN A 27 -21.03 8.98 36.16
CA GLN A 27 -20.61 7.79 35.42
C GLN A 27 -19.13 7.57 35.71
N GLU A 28 -18.79 6.46 36.36
CA GLU A 28 -17.40 6.04 36.57
C GLU A 28 -17.04 5.03 35.47
N ASN A 29 -16.08 5.35 34.60
CA ASN A 29 -15.70 4.52 33.46
C ASN A 29 -16.89 4.11 32.55
N GLY A 30 -17.90 4.98 32.43
CA GLY A 30 -19.13 4.72 31.66
C GLY A 30 -20.18 3.88 32.40
N VAL A 31 -19.91 3.45 33.64
CA VAL A 31 -20.86 2.70 34.49
C VAL A 31 -21.63 3.67 35.38
N ASN A 32 -22.96 3.59 35.33
CA ASN A 32 -23.82 4.36 36.22
C ASN A 32 -23.90 3.69 37.61
N CYS A 33 -24.20 4.46 38.66
CA CYS A 33 -24.26 3.94 40.02
C CYS A 33 -25.53 3.10 40.34
N GLY A 34 -26.28 2.65 39.33
CA GLY A 34 -27.46 1.79 39.47
C GLY A 34 -28.75 2.44 39.97
N VAL A 35 -28.68 3.66 40.53
CA VAL A 35 -29.86 4.38 41.05
C VAL A 35 -30.70 4.94 39.90
N VAL A 36 -31.93 4.44 39.77
CA VAL A 36 -32.88 4.79 38.71
C VAL A 36 -34.28 4.96 39.30
N GLU A 37 -34.97 6.02 38.89
CA GLU A 37 -36.38 6.25 39.17
C GLU A 37 -37.14 6.42 37.84
N TRP A 38 -38.13 5.56 37.59
CA TRP A 38 -38.87 5.59 36.32
C TRP A 38 -39.93 6.67 36.30
N VAL A 39 -39.96 7.46 35.23
CA VAL A 39 -41.00 8.48 34.99
C VAL A 39 -42.23 7.85 34.38
N ASP A 40 -42.02 6.92 33.45
CA ASP A 40 -43.09 6.23 32.75
C ASP A 40 -43.43 4.90 33.43
N GLY A 41 -44.70 4.51 33.42
CA GLY A 41 -45.11 3.16 33.82
C GLY A 41 -44.50 2.07 32.92
N PRO A 42 -44.53 0.79 33.34
CA PRO A 42 -44.08 -0.30 32.50
C PRO A 42 -44.90 -0.35 31.22
N TRP A 43 -44.26 -0.74 30.12
CA TRP A 43 -45.00 -1.01 28.88
C TRP A 43 -46.01 -2.14 29.11
N PRO A 44 -47.17 -2.12 28.43
CA PRO A 44 -48.07 -3.25 28.44
C PRO A 44 -47.36 -4.54 28.01
N PRO A 45 -47.75 -5.72 28.52
CA PRO A 45 -47.07 -7.00 28.22
C PRO A 45 -46.93 -7.27 26.71
N VAL A 46 -47.90 -6.86 25.90
CA VAL A 46 -47.85 -6.99 24.44
C VAL A 46 -46.66 -6.21 23.87
N LEU A 47 -46.51 -4.94 24.28
CA LEU A 47 -45.43 -4.09 23.80
C LEU A 47 -44.06 -4.55 24.30
N GLN A 48 -43.97 -5.07 25.54
CA GLN A 48 -42.73 -5.68 26.03
C GLN A 48 -42.30 -6.85 25.13
N ARG A 49 -43.22 -7.75 24.77
CA ARG A 49 -42.94 -8.86 23.83
C ARG A 49 -42.51 -8.37 22.45
N CYS A 50 -43.19 -7.35 21.91
CA CYS A 50 -42.82 -6.75 20.63
C CYS A 50 -41.41 -6.16 20.66
N LEU A 51 -41.04 -5.43 21.72
CA LEU A 51 -39.71 -4.85 21.88
C LEU A 51 -38.64 -5.94 22.00
N SER A 52 -38.87 -6.98 22.80
CA SER A 52 -37.96 -8.13 22.87
C SER A 52 -37.74 -8.75 21.50
N LYS A 53 -38.82 -9.00 20.75
CA LYS A 53 -38.71 -9.64 19.44
C LYS A 53 -37.99 -8.77 18.42
N LEU A 54 -38.23 -7.46 18.41
CA LEU A 54 -37.55 -6.52 17.52
C LEU A 54 -36.05 -6.46 17.81
N LEU A 55 -35.67 -6.46 19.09
CA LEU A 55 -34.25 -6.48 19.49
C LEU A 55 -33.58 -7.80 19.12
N GLU A 56 -34.23 -8.95 19.35
CA GLU A 56 -33.74 -10.26 18.89
C GLU A 56 -33.48 -10.26 17.38
N MET A 57 -34.44 -9.80 16.58
CA MET A 57 -34.29 -9.72 15.11
C MET A 57 -33.16 -8.79 14.70
N PHE A 58 -32.99 -7.66 15.39
CA PHE A 58 -31.90 -6.73 15.14
C PHE A 58 -30.53 -7.36 15.45
N HIS A 59 -30.41 -8.06 16.58
CA HIS A 59 -29.18 -8.77 16.94
C HIS A 59 -28.88 -9.88 15.94
N GLU A 60 -29.86 -10.69 15.56
CA GLU A 60 -29.70 -11.77 14.58
C GLU A 60 -29.27 -11.25 13.21
N GLN A 61 -29.91 -10.20 12.69
CA GLN A 61 -29.50 -9.57 11.43
C GLN A 61 -28.10 -8.97 11.49
N ASN A 62 -27.72 -8.36 12.61
CA ASN A 62 -26.38 -7.81 12.78
C ASN A 62 -25.32 -8.90 12.92
N CYS A 63 -25.63 -10.04 13.56
CA CYS A 63 -24.74 -11.20 13.59
C CYS A 63 -24.46 -11.71 12.16
N GLY A 64 -25.49 -11.81 11.31
CA GLY A 64 -25.31 -12.15 9.89
C GLY A 64 -24.37 -11.19 9.16
N ARG A 65 -24.55 -9.88 9.36
CA ARG A 65 -23.65 -8.85 8.77
C ARG A 65 -22.21 -8.95 9.28
N VAL A 66 -22.00 -9.27 10.56
CA VAL A 66 -20.66 -9.44 11.14
C VAL A 66 -19.97 -10.67 10.55
N LEU A 67 -20.68 -11.79 10.40
CA LEU A 67 -20.14 -13.00 9.77
C LEU A 67 -19.82 -12.78 8.29
N ASP A 68 -20.69 -12.09 7.55
CA ASP A 68 -20.41 -11.72 6.17
C ASP A 68 -19.19 -10.82 6.08
N LYS A 69 -19.09 -9.80 6.94
CA LYS A 69 -17.93 -8.91 7.01
C LYS A 69 -16.63 -9.69 7.28
N GLU A 70 -16.62 -10.58 8.26
CA GLU A 70 -15.44 -11.41 8.58
C GLU A 70 -15.04 -12.28 7.39
N LYS A 71 -16.01 -12.89 6.71
CA LYS A 71 -15.76 -13.68 5.49
C LYS A 71 -15.17 -12.82 4.37
N PHE A 72 -15.72 -11.63 4.13
CA PHE A 72 -15.20 -10.68 3.14
C PHE A 72 -13.78 -10.23 3.49
N GLU A 73 -13.51 -9.89 4.75
CA GLU A 73 -12.17 -9.48 5.20
C GLU A 73 -11.15 -10.61 5.02
N LYS A 74 -11.54 -11.86 5.29
CA LYS A 74 -10.69 -13.04 5.07
C LYS A 74 -10.37 -13.25 3.59
N GLU A 75 -11.34 -13.13 2.69
CA GLU A 75 -11.10 -13.22 1.25
C GLU A 75 -10.24 -12.05 0.74
N LEU A 76 -10.47 -10.84 1.22
CA LEU A 76 -9.62 -9.68 0.92
C LEU A 76 -8.17 -9.89 1.37
N ALA A 77 -7.96 -10.48 2.55
CA ALA A 77 -6.62 -10.78 3.04
C ALA A 77 -5.89 -11.80 2.15
N LYS A 78 -6.59 -12.85 1.69
CA LYS A 78 -6.02 -13.82 0.74
C LYS A 78 -5.61 -13.15 -0.57
N LEU A 79 -6.49 -12.33 -1.14
CA LEU A 79 -6.25 -11.62 -2.39
C LEU A 79 -5.05 -10.67 -2.29
N LYS A 80 -4.90 -9.96 -1.16
CA LYS A 80 -3.73 -9.11 -0.90
C LYS A 80 -2.43 -9.92 -0.85
N CYS A 81 -2.42 -11.05 -0.12
CA CYS A 81 -1.26 -11.93 -0.07
C CYS A 81 -0.90 -12.56 -1.43
N GLU A 82 -1.87 -12.82 -2.29
CA GLU A 82 -1.63 -13.28 -3.66
C GLU A 82 -1.05 -12.16 -4.54
N HIS A 83 -1.62 -10.96 -4.45
CA HIS A 83 -1.15 -9.78 -5.18
C HIS A 83 0.29 -9.42 -4.81
N GLU A 84 0.64 -9.43 -3.52
CA GLU A 84 2.00 -9.16 -3.04
C GLU A 84 3.02 -10.20 -3.55
N ARG A 85 2.63 -11.48 -3.59
CA ARG A 85 3.46 -12.53 -4.16
C ARG A 85 3.73 -12.31 -5.65
N GLU A 86 2.71 -11.91 -6.40
CA GLU A 86 2.85 -11.67 -7.83
C GLU A 86 3.69 -10.42 -8.12
N LEU A 87 3.51 -9.35 -7.34
CA LEU A 87 4.37 -8.17 -7.38
C LEU A 87 5.84 -8.51 -7.10
N ALA A 88 6.11 -9.38 -6.13
CA ALA A 88 7.47 -9.80 -5.82
C ALA A 88 8.12 -10.56 -6.99
N LYS A 89 7.38 -11.46 -7.65
CA LYS A 89 7.87 -12.17 -8.85
C LYS A 89 8.18 -11.20 -9.99
N LEU A 90 7.24 -10.32 -10.31
CA LEU A 90 7.41 -9.34 -11.39
C LEU A 90 8.60 -8.41 -11.12
N LYS A 91 8.81 -8.04 -9.86
CA LYS A 91 9.97 -7.25 -9.46
C LYS A 91 11.28 -8.01 -9.69
N MET A 92 11.35 -9.28 -9.29
CA MET A 92 12.54 -10.11 -9.52
C MET A 92 12.84 -10.30 -11.01
N GLU A 93 11.81 -10.52 -11.83
CA GLU A 93 11.96 -10.63 -13.29
C GLU A 93 12.45 -9.32 -13.90
N ASN A 94 11.91 -8.19 -13.46
CA ASN A 94 12.34 -6.88 -13.92
C ASN A 94 13.79 -6.59 -13.52
N ASP A 95 14.18 -6.86 -12.27
CA ASP A 95 15.55 -6.69 -11.81
C ASP A 95 16.53 -7.56 -12.63
N LYS A 96 16.14 -8.80 -12.95
CA LYS A 96 16.90 -9.70 -13.82
C LYS A 96 17.07 -9.11 -15.23
N LEU A 97 15.98 -8.62 -15.82
CA LEU A 97 16.01 -7.99 -17.14
C LEU A 97 16.86 -6.72 -17.15
N CYS A 98 16.81 -5.91 -16.09
CA CYS A 98 17.67 -4.73 -15.95
C CYS A 98 19.16 -5.12 -15.94
N ILE A 99 19.54 -6.19 -15.25
CA ILE A 99 20.92 -6.69 -15.23
C ILE A 99 21.34 -7.18 -16.62
N GLU A 100 20.51 -7.98 -17.27
CA GLU A 100 20.79 -8.50 -18.62
C GLU A 100 20.90 -7.37 -19.65
N TYR A 101 20.01 -6.38 -19.59
CA TYR A 101 20.04 -5.21 -20.44
C TYR A 101 21.31 -4.38 -20.22
N THR A 102 21.68 -4.11 -18.96
CA THR A 102 22.88 -3.36 -18.62
C THR A 102 24.13 -4.05 -19.17
N LYS A 103 24.23 -5.37 -18.99
CA LYS A 103 25.33 -6.16 -19.54
C LYS A 103 25.39 -6.07 -21.07
N LEU A 104 24.25 -6.19 -21.75
CA LEU A 104 24.20 -6.08 -23.21
C LEU A 104 24.66 -4.69 -23.68
N VAL A 105 24.23 -3.62 -23.00
CA VAL A 105 24.66 -2.25 -23.29
C VAL A 105 26.18 -2.10 -23.10
N ASP A 106 26.73 -2.64 -22.02
CA ASP A 106 28.17 -2.62 -21.76
C ASP A 106 28.96 -3.39 -22.84
N ASP A 107 28.49 -4.57 -23.21
CA ASP A 107 29.13 -5.42 -24.22
C ASP A 107 29.08 -4.75 -25.61
N VAL A 108 27.96 -4.12 -25.95
CA VAL A 108 27.82 -3.33 -27.19
C VAL A 108 28.74 -2.12 -27.19
N SER A 109 28.80 -1.37 -26.08
CA SER A 109 29.67 -0.19 -25.95
C SER A 109 31.14 -0.55 -26.15
N LYS A 110 31.62 -1.64 -25.52
CA LYS A 110 32.99 -2.15 -25.71
C LYS A 110 33.29 -2.55 -27.15
N MET A 111 32.31 -3.09 -27.88
CA MET A 111 32.49 -3.43 -29.30
C MET A 111 32.71 -2.19 -30.17
N PHE A 112 31.99 -1.10 -29.89
CA PHE A 112 32.19 0.18 -30.57
C PHE A 112 33.55 0.79 -30.22
N ASP A 113 33.91 0.87 -28.94
CA ASP A 113 35.21 1.39 -28.49
C ASP A 113 36.39 0.63 -29.14
N TRP A 114 36.26 -0.70 -29.25
CA TRP A 114 37.28 -1.52 -29.90
C TRP A 114 37.37 -1.31 -31.41
N GLN A 115 36.26 -1.03 -32.08
CA GLN A 115 36.29 -0.65 -33.50
C GLN A 115 36.95 0.70 -33.70
N ASP A 116 36.58 1.71 -32.90
CA ASP A 116 37.13 3.07 -32.99
C ASP A 116 38.65 3.07 -32.72
N GLY A 117 39.10 2.36 -31.67
CA GLY A 117 40.53 2.23 -31.38
C GLY A 117 41.33 1.53 -32.48
N ARG A 118 40.72 0.61 -33.25
CA ARG A 118 41.37 0.01 -34.43
C ARG A 118 41.45 0.99 -35.59
N VAL A 119 40.40 1.79 -35.82
CA VAL A 119 40.39 2.83 -36.86
C VAL A 119 41.47 3.88 -36.56
N ASP A 120 41.54 4.38 -35.33
CA ASP A 120 42.56 5.37 -34.91
C ASP A 120 43.98 4.87 -35.15
N LYS A 121 44.25 3.60 -34.82
CA LYS A 121 45.57 3.00 -35.05
C LYS A 121 45.93 2.90 -36.53
N MET A 122 44.96 2.57 -37.40
CA MET A 122 45.18 2.54 -38.84
C MET A 122 45.43 3.94 -39.41
N VAL A 123 44.66 4.93 -38.95
CA VAL A 123 44.82 6.34 -39.36
C VAL A 123 46.20 6.84 -38.95
N TYR A 124 46.64 6.58 -37.72
CA TYR A 124 47.97 6.98 -37.24
C TYR A 124 49.10 6.33 -38.06
N GLN A 125 49.04 5.02 -38.30
CA GLN A 125 50.05 4.33 -39.11
C GLN A 125 50.12 4.84 -40.55
N LYS A 126 48.98 5.22 -41.14
CA LYS A 126 48.93 5.81 -42.49
C LYS A 126 49.60 7.18 -42.50
N GLN A 127 49.27 8.05 -41.54
CA GLN A 127 49.88 9.38 -41.42
C GLN A 127 51.40 9.31 -41.22
N VAL A 128 51.89 8.34 -40.42
CA VAL A 128 53.34 8.14 -40.23
C VAL A 128 54.02 7.75 -41.54
N LYS A 129 53.44 6.79 -42.28
CA LYS A 129 53.98 6.35 -43.57
C LYS A 129 54.00 7.45 -44.62
N GLU A 130 52.92 8.26 -44.71
CA GLU A 130 52.88 9.43 -45.60
C GLU A 130 53.99 10.43 -45.28
N LYS A 131 54.19 10.77 -44.00
CA LYS A 131 55.27 11.68 -43.57
C LYS A 131 56.67 11.14 -43.87
N GLU A 132 56.89 9.84 -43.73
CA GLU A 132 58.17 9.21 -44.08
C GLU A 132 58.43 9.24 -45.60
N LEU A 133 57.38 9.10 -46.40
CA LEU A 133 57.44 9.21 -47.86
C LEU A 133 57.75 10.64 -48.30
N GLU A 134 57.02 11.63 -47.76
CA GLU A 134 57.27 13.05 -48.03
C GLU A 134 58.69 13.46 -47.65
N LYS A 135 59.20 12.96 -46.51
CA LYS A 135 60.57 13.22 -46.07
C LYS A 135 61.59 12.66 -47.06
N LYS A 136 61.40 11.43 -47.54
CA LYS A 136 62.31 10.81 -48.53
C LYS A 136 62.31 11.56 -49.85
N GLU A 137 61.13 11.98 -50.34
CA GLU A 137 61.03 12.78 -51.56
C GLU A 137 61.74 14.14 -51.42
N LEU A 138 61.67 14.76 -50.25
CA LEU A 138 62.40 15.99 -49.92
C LEU A 138 63.92 15.79 -49.88
N GLU A 139 64.39 14.70 -49.26
CA GLU A 139 65.81 14.34 -49.22
C GLU A 139 66.36 14.02 -50.62
N GLU A 140 65.58 13.32 -51.45
CA GLU A 140 65.96 12.96 -52.82
C GLU A 140 65.98 14.19 -53.74
N LYS A 141 65.01 15.10 -53.62
CA LYS A 141 65.06 16.41 -54.29
C LYS A 141 66.27 17.23 -53.87
N ALA A 142 66.59 17.26 -52.58
CA ALA A 142 67.74 18.00 -52.07
C ALA A 142 69.08 17.44 -52.57
N MET A 143 69.18 16.13 -52.85
CA MET A 143 70.38 15.53 -53.44
C MET A 143 70.52 15.77 -54.95
N LEU A 144 69.43 16.09 -55.65
CA LEU A 144 69.44 16.40 -57.09
C LEU A 144 69.72 17.89 -57.40
N GLU A 145 69.65 18.77 -56.39
CA GLU A 145 69.90 20.21 -56.51
C GLU A 145 71.34 20.64 -56.13
N VAL A 146 72.26 19.67 -55.92
CA VAL A 146 73.71 19.87 -55.67
C VAL A 146 74.52 19.41 -56.88
#